data_AF-A0A382T029-F1
#
_entry.id   AF-A0A382T029-F1
#
_cell.length_a   1.000
_cell.length_b   1.000
_cell.length_c   1.000
_cell.angle_alpha   90.00
_cell.angle_beta   90.00
_cell.angle_gamma   90.00
#
_symmetry.space_group_name_H-M   'P 1'
#
loop_
_entity.id
_entity.type
_entity.pdbx_description
1 polymer ?
#
loop_
_entity_poly.entity_id
_entity_poly.type
_entity_poly.pdbx_seq_one_letter_code
_entity_poly.pdbx_strand_id
1 'polypeptide(L)'
;KHEQTIALMETEFLYPNLANRQTTQEWEAEGKETIFDVAHQRLQEMMRDYYPKYIPVKTDVKIRENFPIKITEQDMKKNDRW
;
A
#
# COMPACT_ATOMS: atom_id res chain seq x y z
N LYS A 1 -30.94 16.57 -1.30
CA LYS A 1 -30.05 15.48 -0.82
C LYS A 1 -30.19 15.45 0.70
N HIS A 2 -30.56 14.31 1.32
CA HIS A 2 -30.87 14.27 2.77
C HIS A 2 -29.58 14.31 3.61
N GLU A 3 -29.47 15.25 4.55
CA GLU A 3 -28.29 15.46 5.40
C GLU A 3 -27.91 14.22 6.21
N GLN A 4 -28.91 13.48 6.71
CA GLN A 4 -28.71 12.24 7.47
C GLN A 4 -27.92 11.19 6.66
N THR A 5 -28.17 11.05 5.35
CA THR A 5 -27.48 10.07 4.51
C THR A 5 -26.00 10.42 4.36
N ILE A 6 -25.65 11.70 4.25
CA ILE A 6 -24.27 12.14 4.12
C ILE A 6 -23.50 11.93 5.42
N ALA A 7 -24.09 12.28 6.55
CA ALA A 7 -23.47 12.06 7.86
C ALA A 7 -23.13 10.59 8.09
N LEU A 8 -24.06 9.67 7.79
CA LEU A 8 -23.83 8.24 7.90
C LEU A 8 -22.80 7.74 6.89
N MET A 9 -22.78 8.29 5.67
CA MET A 9 -21.79 7.94 4.64
C MET A 9 -20.35 8.22 5.08
N GLU A 10 -20.11 9.18 5.96
CA GLU A 10 -18.76 9.52 6.44
C GLU A 10 -18.35 8.75 7.71
N THR A 11 -19.30 8.31 8.53
CA THR A 11 -19.02 7.63 9.81
C THR A 11 -19.21 6.12 9.79
N GLU A 12 -20.25 5.64 9.11
CA GLU A 12 -20.69 4.24 9.22
C GLU A 12 -20.23 3.35 8.05
N PHE A 13 -19.66 3.93 6.99
CA PHE A 13 -19.21 3.18 5.82
C PHE A 13 -17.69 3.18 5.70
N LEU A 14 -17.12 1.99 5.58
CA LEU A 14 -15.71 1.82 5.22
C LEU A 14 -15.56 1.92 3.69
N TYR A 15 -14.81 2.93 3.24
CA TYR A 15 -14.38 3.02 1.84
C TYR A 15 -13.03 2.33 1.69
N PRO A 16 -12.96 1.22 0.95
CA PRO A 16 -11.70 0.51 0.78
C PRO A 16 -10.73 1.35 -0.06
N ASN A 17 -9.47 1.43 0.38
CA ASN A 17 -8.43 2.16 -0.35
C ASN A 17 -7.94 1.45 -1.61
N LEU A 18 -8.20 0.14 -1.73
CA LEU A 18 -7.66 -0.72 -2.79
C LEU A 18 -8.73 -1.45 -3.60
N ALA A 19 -9.82 -1.88 -2.95
CA ALA A 19 -10.83 -2.69 -3.64
C ALA A 19 -11.60 -1.84 -4.66
N ASN A 20 -11.63 -2.34 -5.89
CA ASN A 20 -12.36 -1.71 -6.97
C ASN A 20 -13.88 -1.85 -6.73
N ARG A 21 -14.60 -0.74 -6.84
CA ARG A 21 -16.05 -0.64 -6.65
C ARG A 21 -16.82 -0.33 -7.93
N GLN A 22 -16.13 -0.36 -9.07
CA GLN A 22 -16.73 -0.20 -10.39
C GLN A 22 -17.71 -1.32 -10.68
N THR A 23 -18.60 -1.04 -11.62
CA THR A 23 -19.43 -2.08 -12.22
C THR A 23 -18.56 -3.09 -12.97
N THR A 24 -19.09 -4.29 -13.19
CA THR A 24 -18.37 -5.32 -13.94
C THR A 24 -17.99 -4.84 -15.34
N GLN A 25 -18.88 -4.10 -16.04
CA GLN A 25 -18.57 -3.60 -17.38
C GLN A 25 -17.41 -2.61 -17.39
N GLU A 26 -17.36 -1.68 -16.44
CA GLU A 26 -16.26 -0.70 -16.30
C GLU A 26 -14.93 -1.41 -15.99
N TRP A 27 -14.93 -2.30 -15.01
CA TRP A 27 -13.76 -3.12 -14.67
C TRP A 27 -13.25 -3.93 -15.88
N GLU A 28 -14.17 -4.48 -16.67
CA GLU A 28 -13.81 -5.20 -17.89
C GLU A 28 -13.20 -4.31 -18.97
N ALA A 29 -13.71 -3.09 -19.13
CA ALA A 29 -13.20 -2.11 -20.08
C ALA A 29 -11.82 -1.54 -19.66
N GLU A 30 -11.55 -1.49 -18.36
CA GLU A 30 -10.30 -0.98 -17.78
C GLU A 30 -9.18 -2.02 -17.69
N GLY A 31 -9.39 -3.23 -18.22
CA GLY A 31 -8.32 -4.23 -18.36
C GLY A 31 -8.36 -5.38 -17.36
N LYS A 32 -9.44 -5.50 -16.57
CA LYS A 32 -9.73 -6.69 -15.74
C LYS A 32 -8.68 -6.98 -14.67
N GLU A 33 -8.08 -5.95 -14.11
CA GLU A 33 -7.05 -6.09 -13.09
C GLU A 33 -7.58 -6.82 -11.84
N THR A 34 -6.79 -7.75 -11.32
CA THR A 34 -7.07 -8.36 -10.03
C THR A 34 -6.72 -7.40 -8.91
N ILE A 35 -7.24 -7.66 -7.69
CA ILE A 35 -6.87 -6.87 -6.52
C ILE A 35 -5.35 -6.92 -6.23
N PHE A 36 -4.67 -7.99 -6.65
CA PHE A 36 -3.22 -8.10 -6.50
C PHE A 36 -2.48 -7.22 -7.51
N ASP A 37 -2.96 -7.09 -8.75
CA ASP A 37 -2.33 -6.22 -9.74
C ASP A 37 -2.35 -4.77 -9.27
N VAL A 38 -3.51 -4.30 -8.81
CA VAL A 38 -3.67 -2.97 -8.21
C VAL A 38 -2.79 -2.80 -6.96
N ALA A 39 -2.65 -3.85 -6.13
CA ALA A 39 -1.78 -3.83 -4.96
C ALA A 39 -0.30 -3.65 -5.33
N HIS A 40 0.17 -4.36 -6.37
CA HIS A 40 1.55 -4.25 -6.85
C HIS A 40 1.80 -2.86 -7.45
N GLN A 41 0.87 -2.33 -8.24
CA GLN A 41 1.00 -0.97 -8.77
C GLN A 41 1.10 0.05 -7.63
N ARG A 42 0.24 -0.06 -6.61
CA ARG A 42 0.27 0.85 -5.47
C ARG A 42 1.57 0.73 -4.67
N LEU A 43 2.10 -0.49 -4.53
CA LEU A 43 3.40 -0.74 -3.90
C LEU A 43 4.54 -0.06 -4.66
N GLN A 44 4.58 -0.21 -5.98
CA GLN A 44 5.57 0.41 -6.86
C GLN A 44 5.54 1.94 -6.79
N GLU A 45 4.34 2.52 -6.72
CA GLU A 45 4.18 3.97 -6.51
C GLU A 45 4.75 4.42 -5.16
N MET A 46 4.44 3.70 -4.08
CA MET A 46 4.91 4.05 -2.74
C MET A 46 6.42 3.87 -2.58
N MET A 47 6.99 2.81 -3.15
CA MET A 47 8.42 2.48 -3.03
C MET A 47 9.29 3.19 -4.08
N ARG A 48 8.73 4.08 -4.91
CA ARG A 48 9.49 4.79 -5.95
C ARG A 48 10.65 5.63 -5.41
N ASP A 49 10.40 6.38 -4.34
CA ASP A 49 11.35 7.33 -3.77
C ASP A 49 11.25 7.50 -2.24
N TYR A 50 10.29 6.84 -1.58
CA TYR A 50 10.04 7.00 -0.15
C TYR A 50 10.71 5.92 0.71
N TYR A 51 11.93 6.21 1.18
CA TYR A 51 12.72 5.33 2.06
C TYR A 51 13.19 6.08 3.32
N PRO A 52 12.29 6.33 4.29
CA PRO A 52 12.63 7.10 5.48
C PRO A 52 13.57 6.32 6.42
N LYS A 53 14.46 7.06 7.10
CA LYS A 53 15.38 6.52 8.11
C LYS A 53 14.95 6.93 9.51
N TYR A 54 13.99 6.20 10.07
CA TYR A 54 13.47 6.47 11.42
C TYR A 54 14.35 5.90 12.54
N ILE A 55 15.08 4.82 12.26
CA ILE A 55 15.85 4.08 13.26
C ILE A 55 17.35 4.36 13.05
N PRO A 56 18.10 4.72 14.11
CA PRO A 56 19.55 4.85 14.02
C PRO A 56 20.21 3.53 13.62
N VAL A 57 21.25 3.60 12.77
CA VAL A 57 21.96 2.42 12.24
C VAL A 57 22.43 1.47 13.34
N LYS A 58 22.95 1.99 14.46
CA LYS A 58 23.40 1.16 15.59
C LYS A 58 22.27 0.34 16.23
N THR A 59 21.05 0.86 16.21
CA THR A 59 19.87 0.17 16.75
C THR A 59 19.37 -0.87 15.75
N ASP A 60 19.33 -0.54 14.46
CA ASP A 60 18.94 -1.48 13.39
C ASP A 60 19.84 -2.72 13.35
N VAL A 61 21.16 -2.54 13.46
CA VAL A 61 22.13 -3.65 13.54
C VAL A 61 21.81 -4.59 14.70
N LYS A 62 21.61 -4.04 15.91
CA LYS A 62 21.26 -4.85 17.09
C LYS A 62 19.94 -5.60 16.90
N ILE A 63 18.94 -4.99 16.27
CA ILE A 63 17.67 -5.68 15.97
C ILE A 63 17.93 -6.85 15.01
N ARG A 64 18.67 -6.63 13.93
CA ARG A 64 18.98 -7.66 12.92
C ARG A 64 19.82 -8.82 13.45
N GLU A 65 20.65 -8.59 14.47
CA GLU A 65 21.39 -9.66 15.17
C GLU A 65 20.45 -10.59 15.96
N ASN A 66 19.33 -10.06 16.48
CA ASN A 66 18.41 -10.80 17.34
C ASN A 66 17.22 -11.41 16.58
N PHE A 67 16.92 -10.93 15.38
CA PHE A 67 15.75 -11.36 14.61
C PHE A 67 16.14 -11.73 13.17
N PRO A 68 15.56 -12.80 12.57
CA PRO A 68 15.90 -13.27 11.23
C PRO A 68 15.27 -12.39 10.13
N ILE A 69 15.62 -11.10 10.09
CA ILE A 69 15.10 -10.13 9.11
C ILE A 69 15.65 -10.46 7.71
N LYS A 70 14.75 -10.74 6.76
CA LYS A 70 15.10 -11.14 5.39
C LYS A 70 15.21 -9.99 4.40
N ILE A 71 14.77 -8.79 4.80
CA ILE A 71 14.89 -7.56 4.01
C ILE A 71 16.28 -6.98 4.27
N THR A 72 17.09 -6.86 3.23
CA THR A 72 18.45 -6.32 3.29
C THR A 72 18.45 -4.78 3.31
N GLU A 73 19.58 -4.15 3.60
CA GLU A 73 19.70 -2.69 3.48
C GLU A 73 19.52 -2.18 2.04
N GLN A 74 19.80 -3.00 1.03
CA GLN A 74 19.58 -2.64 -0.37
C GLN A 74 18.09 -2.58 -0.70
N ASP A 75 17.31 -3.47 -0.09
CA ASP A 75 15.85 -3.50 -0.22
C ASP A 75 15.19 -2.24 0.40
N MET A 76 15.88 -1.56 1.32
CA MET A 76 15.45 -0.33 2.00
C MET A 76 15.95 0.95 1.32
N LYS A 77 16.41 0.85 0.08
CA LYS A 77 16.80 1.95 -0.80
C LYS A 77 16.14 1.73 -2.15
N LYS A 78 16.20 2.73 -3.03
CA LYS A 78 15.73 2.58 -4.41
C LYS A 78 16.36 1.35 -5.07
N ASN A 79 15.52 0.44 -5.53
CA ASN A 79 15.89 -0.83 -6.16
C ASN A 79 14.77 -1.28 -7.12
N ASP A 80 15.01 -2.39 -7.82
CA ASP A 80 14.06 -2.97 -8.79
C ASP A 80 13.19 -4.09 -8.16
N ARG A 81 13.28 -4.31 -6.85
CA ARG A 81 12.54 -5.36 -6.14
C ARG A 81 11.06 -5.01 -5.94
N TRP A 82 10.77 -3.73 -5.74
CA TRP A 82 9.45 -3.23 -5.34
C TRP A 82 8.67 -2.63 -6.50
#